data_AF-A0A914FPQ6-F1
#
_entry.id   AF-A0A914FPQ6-F1
#
_cell.length_a   1.000
_cell.length_b   1.000
_cell.length_c   1.000
_cell.angle_alpha   90.00
_cell.angle_beta   90.00
_cell.angle_gamma   90.00
#
_symmetry.space_group_name_H-M   'P 1'
#
loop_
_entity.id
_entity.type
_entity.pdbx_description
1 polymer ?
#
loop_
_entity_poly.entity_id
_entity_poly.type
_entity_poly.pdbx_seq_one_letter_code
_entity_poly.pdbx_strand_id
1 'polypeptide(L)'
;MLETFVLLILALVTVIAAVCVYYYHQLSYWSRRGIPGPKGELFWGNLKSLIGREKVNVFQLRDWSTEFPRFFGIKKGFYNNLVISDPDLAHEVFVKKFDHFHGHELHPMEEDPDQDPKMVLLILARGLRWKRLRTISNPIFSLGNLKKVR
;
A
#
# COMPACT_ATOMS: atom_id res chain seq x y z
N MET A 1 36.62 4.75 33.91
CA MET A 1 35.35 5.52 33.96
C MET A 1 35.20 6.50 32.80
N LEU A 2 36.21 7.33 32.49
CA LEU A 2 36.15 8.25 31.34
C LEU A 2 36.15 7.52 29.99
N GLU A 3 37.07 6.56 29.79
CA GLU A 3 37.15 5.76 28.56
C GLU A 3 35.85 5.00 28.26
N THR A 4 35.27 4.36 29.27
CA THR A 4 33.98 3.68 29.17
C THR A 4 32.85 4.64 28.79
N PHE A 5 32.86 5.86 29.31
CA PHE A 5 31.86 6.88 28.96
C PHE A 5 32.02 7.37 27.51
N VAL A 6 33.26 7.59 27.05
CA VAL A 6 33.55 7.95 25.65
C VAL A 6 33.12 6.85 24.69
N LEU A 7 33.40 5.59 25.01
CA LEU A 7 32.97 4.45 24.18
C LEU A 7 31.44 4.34 24.09
N LEU A 8 30.72 4.59 25.18
CA LEU A 8 29.25 4.61 25.19
C LEU A 8 28.67 5.72 24.32
N ILE A 9 29.25 6.93 24.36
CA ILE A 9 28.83 8.05 23.50
C ILE A 9 29.07 7.71 22.03
N LEU A 10 30.25 7.20 21.68
CA LEU A 10 30.58 6.82 20.29
C LEU A 10 29.63 5.73 19.78
N ALA A 11 29.33 4.72 20.60
CA ALA A 11 28.35 3.70 20.26
C ALA A 11 26.97 4.30 19.99
N LEU A 12 26.49 5.19 20.87
CA LEU A 12 25.19 5.86 20.72
C LEU A 12 25.14 6.71 19.44
N VAL A 13 26.16 7.51 19.15
CA VAL A 13 26.24 8.33 17.93
C VAL A 13 26.24 7.45 16.69
N THR A 14 26.98 6.33 16.72
CA THR A 14 27.03 5.38 15.60
C THR A 14 25.67 4.74 15.35
N VAL A 15 24.96 4.34 16.41
CA VAL A 15 23.60 3.79 16.31
C VAL A 15 22.64 4.83 15.73
N ILE A 16 22.67 6.07 16.22
CA ILE A 16 21.82 7.15 15.71
C ILE A 16 22.10 7.42 14.23
N ALA A 17 23.38 7.51 13.84
CA ALA A 17 23.76 7.73 12.45
C ALA A 17 23.28 6.58 11.54
N ALA A 18 23.46 5.33 11.96
CA ALA A 18 22.98 4.16 11.23
C ALA A 18 21.47 4.19 11.04
N VAL A 19 20.72 4.55 12.09
CA VAL A 19 19.26 4.72 12.05
C VAL A 19 18.87 5.83 11.07
N CYS A 20 19.50 7.00 11.14
CA CYS A 20 19.22 8.11 10.22
C CYS A 20 19.49 7.74 8.76
N VAL A 21 20.62 7.07 8.48
CA VAL A 21 20.96 6.60 7.12
C VAL A 21 19.94 5.57 6.64
N TYR A 22 19.55 4.61 7.49
CA TYR A 22 18.53 3.63 7.16
C TYR A 22 17.20 4.31 6.80
N TYR A 23 16.71 5.24 7.63
CA TYR A 23 15.46 5.95 7.36
C TYR A 23 15.54 6.83 6.11
N TYR A 24 16.65 7.52 5.88
CA TYR A 24 16.85 8.28 4.66
C TYR A 24 16.82 7.39 3.42
N HIS A 25 17.47 6.22 3.48
CA HIS A 25 17.43 5.22 2.43
C HIS A 25 16.02 4.65 2.23
N GLN A 26 15.20 4.53 3.28
CA GLN A 26 13.81 4.12 3.15
C GLN A 26 12.92 5.19 2.51
N LEU A 27 13.13 6.48 2.84
CA LEU A 27 12.37 7.60 2.28
C LEU A 27 12.70 7.86 0.80
N SER A 28 13.97 7.70 0.42
CA SER A 28 14.41 7.88 -0.97
C SER A 28 14.16 6.66 -1.87
N TYR A 29 13.37 5.67 -1.42
CA TYR A 29 13.10 4.43 -2.17
C TYR A 29 12.58 4.69 -3.60
N TRP A 30 11.62 5.60 -3.74
CA TRP A 30 10.99 5.93 -5.02
C TRP A 30 11.86 6.85 -5.88
N SER A 31 12.47 7.87 -5.27
CA SER A 31 13.36 8.78 -6.00
C SER A 31 14.60 8.06 -6.56
N ARG A 32 15.17 7.10 -5.82
CA ARG A 32 16.26 6.23 -6.33
C ARG A 32 15.84 5.36 -7.52
N ARG A 33 14.55 5.13 -7.73
CA ARG A 33 13.98 4.38 -8.87
C ARG A 33 13.50 5.29 -10.00
N GLY A 34 13.71 6.60 -9.89
CA GLY A 34 13.20 7.58 -10.85
C GLY A 34 11.67 7.72 -10.85
N ILE A 35 11.01 7.27 -9.79
CA ILE A 35 9.55 7.35 -9.66
C ILE A 35 9.20 8.66 -8.93
N PRO A 36 8.41 9.55 -9.55
CA PRO A 36 8.01 10.81 -8.93
C PRO A 36 7.02 10.56 -7.79
N GLY A 37 6.86 11.53 -6.91
CA GLY A 37 5.83 11.47 -5.88
C GLY A 37 6.02 12.53 -4.78
N PRO A 38 4.99 12.68 -3.94
CA PRO A 38 5.01 13.64 -2.84
C PRO A 38 6.09 13.29 -1.81
N LYS A 39 6.81 14.30 -1.33
CA LYS A 39 7.80 14.12 -0.25
C LYS A 39 7.11 13.60 1.01
N GLY A 40 7.59 12.49 1.54
CA GLY A 40 7.10 11.92 2.79
C GLY A 40 7.73 12.55 4.02
N GLU A 41 7.00 12.60 5.13
CA GLU A 41 7.53 12.95 6.45
C GLU A 41 8.45 11.85 7.01
N LEU A 42 9.32 12.23 7.94
CA LEU A 42 10.16 11.28 8.67
C LEU A 42 9.28 10.29 9.48
N PHE A 43 9.63 9.00 9.45
CA PHE A 43 8.87 7.85 10.01
C PHE A 43 7.56 7.49 9.31
N TRP A 44 6.66 8.45 9.08
CA TRP A 44 5.30 8.15 8.57
C TRP A 44 5.20 8.14 7.04
N GLY A 45 6.18 8.73 6.35
CA GLY A 45 6.07 8.96 4.92
C GLY A 45 4.88 9.88 4.61
N ASN A 46 4.01 9.44 3.71
CA ASN A 46 2.79 10.12 3.32
C ASN A 46 1.56 9.66 4.11
N LEU A 47 1.70 8.71 5.05
CA LEU A 47 0.57 8.12 5.78
C LEU A 47 -0.23 9.16 6.57
N LYS A 48 0.46 10.11 7.21
CA LYS A 48 -0.18 11.16 8.02
C LYS A 48 -1.10 12.05 7.18
N SER A 49 -0.72 12.39 5.95
CA SER A 49 -1.57 13.13 5.01
C SER A 49 -2.77 12.32 4.52
N LEU A 50 -2.75 10.99 4.66
CA LEU A 50 -3.85 10.11 4.26
C LEU A 50 -4.80 9.76 5.41
N ILE A 51 -4.32 9.74 6.66
CA ILE A 51 -5.13 9.45 7.86
C ILE A 51 -5.58 10.75 8.56
N GLY A 52 -4.99 11.89 8.21
CA GLY A 52 -5.29 13.18 8.81
C GLY A 52 -6.77 13.57 8.70
N ARG A 53 -7.28 14.25 9.73
CA ARG A 53 -8.67 14.75 9.76
C ARG A 53 -8.92 15.93 8.83
N GLU A 54 -7.85 16.58 8.37
CA GLU A 54 -7.92 17.75 7.51
C GLU A 54 -8.53 17.43 6.15
N LYS A 55 -8.34 16.20 5.65
CA LYS A 55 -8.78 15.81 4.32
C LYS A 55 -8.97 14.30 4.18
N VAL A 56 -10.06 13.90 3.53
CA VAL A 56 -10.30 12.50 3.19
C VAL A 56 -9.23 12.00 2.23
N ASN A 57 -8.69 10.81 2.50
CA ASN A 57 -7.62 10.16 1.74
C ASN A 57 -7.81 10.22 0.21
N VAL A 58 -9.02 9.96 -0.29
CA VAL A 58 -9.33 9.96 -1.73
C VAL A 58 -9.08 11.32 -2.37
N PHE A 59 -9.42 12.41 -1.68
CA PHE A 59 -9.16 13.76 -2.20
C PHE A 59 -7.67 14.09 -2.17
N GLN A 60 -6.93 13.61 -1.18
CA GLN A 60 -5.48 13.80 -1.16
C GLN A 60 -4.79 13.04 -2.30
N LEU A 61 -5.22 11.80 -2.56
CA LEU A 61 -4.74 11.01 -3.69
C LEU A 61 -5.07 11.68 -5.02
N ARG A 62 -6.29 12.19 -5.18
CA ARG A 62 -6.71 12.92 -6.39
C ARG A 62 -5.83 14.13 -6.67
N ASP A 63 -5.52 14.91 -5.64
CA ASP A 63 -4.71 16.11 -5.80
C ASP A 63 -3.26 15.75 -6.17
N TRP A 64 -2.69 14.70 -5.58
CA TRP A 64 -1.40 14.15 -6.02
C TRP A 64 -1.45 13.56 -7.43
N SER A 65 -2.54 12.91 -7.83
CA SER A 65 -2.75 12.47 -9.21
C SER A 65 -2.83 13.65 -10.19
N THR A 66 -3.17 14.85 -9.73
CA THR A 66 -3.16 16.05 -10.58
C THR A 66 -1.73 16.58 -10.77
N GLU A 67 -0.89 16.48 -9.75
CA GLU A 67 0.54 16.83 -9.80
C GLU A 67 1.36 15.76 -10.57
N PHE A 68 0.99 14.48 -10.42
CA PHE A 68 1.66 13.32 -11.00
C PHE A 68 0.67 12.46 -11.82
N PRO A 69 0.38 12.84 -13.07
CA PRO A 69 -0.79 12.33 -13.82
C PRO A 69 -0.73 10.87 -14.24
N ARG A 70 0.45 10.26 -14.36
CA ARG A 70 0.57 8.87 -14.83
C ARG A 70 0.63 7.85 -13.68
N PHE A 71 1.60 8.04 -12.81
CA PHE A 71 1.80 7.24 -11.61
C PHE A 71 2.72 7.99 -10.65
N PHE A 72 2.65 7.65 -9.37
CA PHE A 72 3.56 8.19 -8.37
C PHE A 72 3.76 7.23 -7.21
N GLY A 73 4.93 7.34 -6.59
CA GLY A 73 5.28 6.58 -5.40
C GLY A 73 4.88 7.33 -4.13
N ILE A 74 4.23 6.63 -3.21
CA ILE A 74 4.00 7.09 -1.83
C ILE A 74 4.56 6.07 -0.85
N LYS A 75 4.80 6.50 0.38
CA LYS A 75 5.22 5.64 1.47
C LYS A 75 4.19 5.69 2.60
N LYS A 76 3.56 4.57 2.93
CA LYS A 76 2.62 4.44 4.05
C LYS A 76 3.32 3.76 5.22
N GLY A 77 3.95 4.53 6.11
CA GLY A 77 4.81 3.99 7.17
C GLY A 77 6.00 3.23 6.58
N PHE A 78 6.04 1.90 6.72
CA PHE A 78 7.11 1.06 6.16
C PHE A 78 6.83 0.57 4.74
N TYR A 79 5.61 0.73 4.24
CA TYR A 79 5.19 0.20 2.95
C TYR A 79 5.41 1.22 1.84
N ASN A 80 5.93 0.75 0.71
CA ASN A 80 6.07 1.56 -0.49
C ASN A 80 4.90 1.21 -1.41
N ASN A 81 4.02 2.17 -1.70
CA ASN A 81 2.87 1.98 -2.59
C ASN A 81 3.07 2.77 -3.88
N LEU A 82 2.77 2.14 -5.01
CA LEU A 82 2.68 2.81 -6.30
C LEU A 82 1.22 3.13 -6.57
N VAL A 83 0.91 4.42 -6.75
CA VAL A 83 -0.41 4.88 -7.14
C VAL A 83 -0.42 5.05 -8.66
N ILE A 84 -1.40 4.44 -9.31
CA ILE A 84 -1.57 4.47 -10.78
C ILE A 84 -2.77 5.32 -11.10
N SER A 85 -2.61 6.27 -12.02
CA SER A 85 -3.68 7.14 -12.51
C SER A 85 -3.87 7.04 -14.04
N ASP A 86 -2.89 6.45 -14.74
CA ASP A 86 -2.92 6.12 -16.15
C ASP A 86 -3.83 4.88 -16.41
N PRO A 87 -4.91 5.00 -17.21
CA PRO A 87 -5.83 3.90 -17.51
C PRO A 87 -5.16 2.70 -18.20
N ASP A 88 -4.15 2.93 -19.03
CA ASP A 88 -3.46 1.83 -19.74
C ASP A 88 -2.64 1.00 -18.76
N LEU A 89 -1.98 1.66 -17.80
CA LEU A 89 -1.28 0.99 -16.70
C LEU A 89 -2.26 0.28 -15.76
N ALA A 90 -3.42 0.89 -15.47
CA ALA A 90 -4.45 0.24 -14.67
C ALA A 90 -4.97 -1.03 -15.36
N HIS A 91 -5.21 -0.98 -16.67
CA HIS A 91 -5.60 -2.16 -17.45
C HIS A 91 -4.49 -3.23 -17.48
N GLU A 92 -3.23 -2.82 -17.61
CA GLU A 92 -2.08 -3.74 -17.53
C GLU A 92 -2.06 -4.49 -16.19
N VAL A 93 -2.25 -3.79 -15.06
CA VAL A 93 -2.22 -4.38 -13.72
C VAL A 93 -3.46 -5.23 -13.42
N PHE A 94 -4.65 -4.67 -13.61
CA PHE A 94 -5.90 -5.31 -13.19
C PHE A 94 -6.44 -6.36 -14.17
N VAL A 95 -6.06 -6.31 -15.45
CA VAL A 95 -6.57 -7.22 -16.48
C VAL A 95 -5.46 -8.14 -16.98
N LYS A 96 -4.43 -7.59 -17.63
CA LYS A 96 -3.41 -8.42 -18.30
C LYS A 96 -2.51 -9.17 -17.32
N LYS A 97 -2.19 -8.55 -16.18
CA LYS A 97 -1.31 -9.12 -15.15
C LYS A 97 -2.05 -9.48 -13.87
N PHE A 98 -3.34 -9.77 -13.96
CA PHE A 98 -4.16 -10.12 -12.80
C PHE A 98 -3.56 -11.25 -11.96
N ASP A 99 -2.92 -12.25 -12.59
CA ASP A 99 -2.26 -13.36 -11.88
C ASP A 99 -1.14 -12.93 -10.93
N HIS A 100 -0.58 -11.72 -11.09
CA HIS A 100 0.41 -11.14 -10.18
C HIS A 100 -0.21 -10.13 -9.19
N PHE A 101 -1.38 -9.56 -9.52
CA PHE A 101 -2.04 -8.48 -8.78
C PHE A 101 -3.47 -8.84 -8.37
N HIS A 102 -3.67 -10.08 -7.93
CA HIS A 102 -4.99 -10.63 -7.60
C HIS A 102 -5.47 -10.32 -6.16
N GLY A 103 -4.72 -9.54 -5.39
CA GLY A 103 -4.99 -9.26 -3.98
C GLY A 103 -5.12 -7.77 -3.70
N HIS A 104 -6.07 -7.42 -2.83
CA HIS A 104 -6.18 -6.05 -2.31
C HIS A 104 -5.04 -5.74 -1.34
N GLU A 105 -4.70 -4.45 -1.22
CA GLU A 105 -3.81 -3.97 -0.17
C GLU A 105 -4.44 -4.29 1.20
N LEU A 106 -3.72 -5.03 2.04
CA LEU A 106 -4.12 -5.30 3.42
C LEU A 106 -3.45 -4.28 4.34
N HIS A 107 -4.16 -3.89 5.40
CA HIS A 107 -3.55 -3.11 6.45
C HIS A 107 -2.45 -3.93 7.14
N PRO A 108 -1.34 -3.35 7.59
CA PRO A 108 -0.23 -4.10 8.21
C PRO A 108 -0.60 -4.88 9.48
N MET A 109 -1.73 -4.55 10.08
CA MET A 109 -2.26 -5.21 11.29
C MET A 109 -3.39 -6.20 10.97
N GLU A 110 -3.77 -6.34 9.70
CA GLU A 110 -4.77 -7.32 9.28
C GLU A 110 -4.11 -8.70 9.16
N GLU A 111 -4.75 -9.70 9.74
CA GLU A 111 -4.39 -11.10 9.56
C GLU A 111 -4.64 -11.50 8.09
N ASP A 112 -3.89 -12.48 7.62
CA ASP A 112 -4.09 -13.01 6.28
C ASP A 112 -5.53 -13.56 6.14
N PRO A 113 -6.39 -12.95 5.30
CA PRO A 113 -7.79 -13.35 5.16
C PRO A 113 -7.92 -14.76 4.57
N ASP A 114 -6.88 -15.25 3.90
CA ASP A 114 -6.85 -16.60 3.34
C ASP A 114 -6.50 -17.66 4.39
N GLN A 115 -5.88 -17.28 5.52
CA GLN A 115 -5.53 -18.17 6.63
C GLN A 115 -6.65 -18.31 7.67
N ASP A 116 -7.49 -17.28 7.85
CA ASP A 116 -8.65 -17.35 8.75
C ASP A 116 -9.83 -18.09 8.06
N PRO A 117 -10.25 -19.26 8.58
CA PRO A 117 -11.43 -19.97 8.07
C PRO A 117 -12.74 -19.21 8.31
N LYS A 118 -12.77 -18.28 9.28
CA LYS A 118 -13.96 -17.49 9.62
C LYS A 118 -14.12 -16.27 8.73
N MET A 119 -13.06 -15.80 8.08
CA MET A 119 -13.07 -14.60 7.25
C MET A 119 -13.45 -14.89 5.78
N VAL A 120 -14.70 -15.29 5.53
CA VAL A 120 -15.19 -15.64 4.18
C VAL A 120 -15.77 -14.41 3.46
N LEU A 121 -14.93 -13.39 3.22
CA LEU A 121 -15.34 -12.21 2.46
C LEU A 121 -14.73 -12.23 1.05
N LEU A 122 -15.58 -12.24 0.01
CA LEU A 122 -15.15 -12.26 -1.40
C LEU A 122 -14.21 -11.10 -1.76
N ILE A 123 -14.39 -9.94 -1.13
CA ILE A 123 -13.59 -8.73 -1.41
C ILE A 123 -12.15 -8.85 -0.87
N LEU A 124 -11.95 -9.64 0.19
CA LEU A 124 -10.63 -9.82 0.82
C LEU A 124 -9.94 -11.10 0.38
N ALA A 125 -10.68 -12.09 -0.11
CA ALA A 125 -10.13 -13.33 -0.63
C ALA A 125 -9.18 -13.06 -1.79
N ARG A 126 -8.11 -13.87 -1.91
CA ARG A 126 -7.11 -13.71 -2.97
C ARG A 126 -6.94 -14.99 -3.79
N GLY A 127 -6.37 -14.84 -4.98
CA GLY A 127 -5.96 -15.95 -5.86
C GLY A 127 -7.04 -17.02 -6.06
N LEU A 128 -6.71 -18.27 -5.76
CA LEU A 128 -7.61 -19.42 -5.94
C LEU A 128 -8.85 -19.35 -5.04
N ARG A 129 -8.74 -18.83 -3.80
CA ARG A 129 -9.88 -18.68 -2.89
C ARG A 129 -10.89 -17.68 -3.46
N TRP A 130 -10.40 -16.53 -3.93
CA TRP A 130 -11.22 -15.55 -4.64
C TRP A 130 -11.91 -16.17 -5.86
N LYS A 131 -11.16 -16.89 -6.70
CA LYS A 131 -11.70 -17.54 -7.91
C LYS A 131 -12.84 -18.51 -7.60
N ARG A 132 -12.69 -19.32 -6.54
CA ARG A 132 -13.74 -20.26 -6.08
C ARG A 132 -14.98 -19.49 -5.58
N LEU A 133 -14.80 -18.54 -4.67
CA LEU A 133 -15.92 -17.75 -4.12
C LEU A 133 -16.65 -16.96 -5.21
N ARG A 134 -15.92 -16.38 -6.17
CA ARG A 134 -16.48 -15.68 -7.32
C ARG A 134 -17.28 -16.62 -8.21
N THR A 135 -16.76 -17.82 -8.49
CA THR A 135 -17.45 -18.84 -9.30
C THR A 135 -18.79 -19.26 -8.66
N ILE A 136 -18.81 -19.45 -7.33
CA ILE A 136 -20.01 -19.83 -6.58
C ILE A 136 -21.04 -18.70 -6.55
N SER A 137 -20.60 -17.44 -6.38
CA SER A 137 -21.49 -16.29 -6.23
C SER A 137 -22.00 -15.72 -7.56
N ASN A 138 -21.25 -15.86 -8.66
CA ASN A 138 -21.59 -15.26 -9.95
C ASN A 138 -23.01 -15.60 -10.48
N PRO A 139 -23.53 -16.84 -10.36
CA PRO A 139 -24.88 -17.17 -10.83
C PRO A 139 -26.00 -16.39 -10.13
N ILE A 140 -25.79 -15.95 -8.88
CA ILE A 140 -26.76 -15.18 -8.09
C ILE A 140 -27.05 -13.83 -8.77
N PHE A 141 -26.04 -13.22 -9.38
CA PHE A 141 -26.13 -11.94 -10.07
C PHE A 141 -26.50 -12.08 -11.55
N SER A 142 -26.94 -13.25 -12.00
CA SER A 142 -27.44 -13.43 -13.36
C SER A 142 -28.70 -12.62 -13.61
N LEU A 143 -28.90 -12.15 -14.85
CA LEU A 143 -30.10 -11.41 -15.26
C LEU A 143 -31.39 -12.15 -14.91
N GLY A 144 -31.40 -13.48 -15.01
CA GLY A 144 -32.56 -14.31 -14.68
C GLY A 144 -32.91 -14.28 -13.19
N ASN A 145 -31.92 -14.22 -12.30
CA ASN A 145 -32.15 -14.10 -10.87
C ASN A 145 -32.49 -12.66 -10.46
N LEU A 146 -31.83 -11.65 -11.05
CA LEU A 146 -32.13 -10.25 -10.80
C LEU A 146 -33.58 -9.88 -11.17
N LYS A 147 -34.11 -10.44 -12.26
CA LYS A 147 -35.51 -10.24 -12.65
C LYS A 147 -36.52 -10.80 -11.65
N LYS A 148 -36.14 -11.80 -10.84
CA LYS A 148 -37.01 -12.40 -9.80
C LYS A 148 -37.08 -11.57 -8.52
N VAL A 149 -36.16 -10.62 -8.34
CA VAL A 149 -36.10 -9.74 -7.16
C VAL A 149 -37.03 -8.53 -7.33
N ARG A 150 -37.52 -8.28 -8.54
CA ARG A 150 -38.49 -7.24 -8.87
C ARG A 150 -39.91 -7.76 -8.72
#